data_AF-A0A212M069-F1
#
_entry.id   AF-A0A212M069-F1
#
_cell.length_a   1.000
_cell.length_b   1.000
_cell.length_c   1.000
_cell.angle_alpha   90.00
_cell.angle_beta   90.00
_cell.angle_gamma   90.00
#
_symmetry.space_group_name_H-M   'P 1'
#
loop_
_entity.id
_entity.type
_entity.pdbx_description
1 polymer ?
#
loop_
_entity_poly.entity_id
_entity_poly.type
_entity_poly.pdbx_seq_one_letter_code
_entity_poly.pdbx_strand_id
1 'polypeptide(L)'
;MTPDEFIDWLAPAAQRICRSYRLYASVCIAQAAIESGWGRYTIGDYNIFGRKAAAGDLFTEVRTQEYYNGELVSIVDKFKLYSSLEDAIEDWCLLLTQEPVYVKHIDNTSLETFVQTLAPIYATNPNYARDILLTIAANQLTQYDD
;
A
#
# COMPACT_ATOMS: atom_id res chain seq x y z
N MET A 1 -3.23 -8.87 -13.94
CA MET A 1 -2.69 -10.11 -13.37
C MET A 1 -3.82 -10.81 -12.66
N THR A 2 -3.77 -12.14 -12.53
CA THR A 2 -4.59 -12.85 -11.54
C THR A 2 -4.07 -12.52 -10.13
N PRO A 3 -4.85 -12.78 -9.06
CA PRO A 3 -4.36 -12.64 -7.69
C PRO A 3 -3.05 -13.40 -7.44
N ASP A 4 -2.98 -14.66 -7.88
CA ASP A 4 -1.79 -15.50 -7.71
C ASP A 4 -0.58 -14.92 -8.45
N GLU A 5 -0.73 -14.50 -9.71
CA GLU A 5 0.35 -13.88 -10.48
C GLU A 5 0.88 -12.60 -9.81
N PHE A 6 -0.02 -11.80 -9.24
CA PHE A 6 0.35 -10.56 -8.55
C PHE A 6 1.11 -10.86 -7.25
N ILE A 7 0.65 -11.83 -6.48
CA ILE A 7 1.29 -12.27 -5.24
C ILE A 7 2.67 -12.87 -5.55
N ASP A 8 2.78 -13.75 -6.53
CA ASP A 8 4.05 -14.39 -6.92
C ASP A 8 5.10 -13.36 -7.37
N TRP A 9 4.66 -12.29 -8.05
CA TRP A 9 5.52 -11.20 -8.48
C TRP A 9 6.00 -10.31 -7.31
N LEU A 10 5.11 -10.01 -6.36
CA LEU A 10 5.37 -9.04 -5.28
C LEU A 10 5.99 -9.66 -4.03
N ALA A 11 5.54 -10.84 -3.63
CA ALA A 11 5.81 -11.42 -2.32
C ALA A 11 7.30 -11.61 -2.00
N PRO A 12 8.17 -12.07 -2.93
CA PRO A 12 9.59 -12.23 -2.63
C PRO A 12 10.28 -10.92 -2.24
N ALA A 13 9.94 -9.81 -2.91
CA ALA A 13 10.48 -8.50 -2.60
C ALA A 13 9.86 -7.93 -1.31
N ALA A 14 8.53 -8.06 -1.14
CA ALA A 14 7.81 -7.61 0.04
C ALA A 14 8.33 -8.29 1.32
N GLN A 15 8.46 -9.62 1.32
CA GLN A 15 8.97 -10.38 2.46
C GLN A 15 10.38 -9.93 2.87
N ARG A 16 11.28 -9.76 1.91
CA ARG A 16 12.67 -9.34 2.17
C ARG A 16 12.74 -7.91 2.70
N ILE A 17 12.02 -6.97 2.08
CA ILE A 17 12.10 -5.54 2.42
C ILE A 17 11.31 -5.26 3.69
N CYS A 18 10.04 -5.66 3.80
CA CYS A 18 9.24 -5.37 4.99
C CYS A 18 9.88 -5.91 6.28
N ARG A 19 10.57 -7.06 6.20
CA ARG A 19 11.32 -7.61 7.33
C ARG A 19 12.41 -6.67 7.86
N SER A 20 13.16 -5.97 7.00
CA SER A 20 14.20 -5.04 7.46
C SER A 20 13.62 -3.83 8.20
N TYR A 21 12.36 -3.47 7.90
CA TYR A 21 11.59 -2.42 8.56
C TYR A 21 10.73 -2.93 9.73
N ARG A 22 10.74 -4.24 10.00
CA ARG A 22 9.86 -4.91 10.99
C ARG A 22 8.37 -4.66 10.69
N LEU A 23 7.98 -4.66 9.43
CA LEU A 23 6.60 -4.55 8.99
C LEU A 23 6.10 -5.88 8.43
N TYR A 24 4.78 -6.08 8.47
CA TYR A 24 4.12 -7.27 7.92
C TYR A 24 4.09 -7.20 6.38
N ALA A 25 4.72 -8.19 5.73
CA ALA A 25 4.68 -8.32 4.28
C ALA A 25 3.27 -8.65 3.79
N SER A 26 2.48 -9.38 4.58
CA SER A 26 1.08 -9.67 4.32
C SER A 26 0.25 -8.39 4.15
N VAL A 27 0.51 -7.36 4.97
CA VAL A 27 -0.17 -6.06 4.87
C VAL A 27 0.29 -5.29 3.64
N CYS A 28 1.60 -5.30 3.35
CA CYS A 28 2.16 -4.69 2.14
C CYS A 28 1.49 -5.26 0.88
N ILE A 29 1.43 -6.59 0.76
CA ILE A 29 0.82 -7.29 -0.39
C ILE A 29 -0.68 -6.98 -0.47
N ALA A 30 -1.40 -7.04 0.65
CA ALA A 30 -2.84 -6.77 0.67
C ALA A 30 -3.17 -5.32 0.28
N GLN A 31 -2.45 -4.33 0.81
CA GLN A 31 -2.64 -2.94 0.42
C GLN A 31 -2.29 -2.74 -1.06
N ALA A 32 -1.16 -3.26 -1.54
CA ALA A 32 -0.81 -3.16 -2.95
C ALA A 32 -1.89 -3.78 -3.86
N ALA A 33 -2.47 -4.92 -3.48
CA ALA A 33 -3.56 -5.56 -4.20
C ALA A 33 -4.83 -4.70 -4.25
N ILE A 34 -5.19 -4.08 -3.11
CA ILE A 34 -6.37 -3.20 -3.01
C ILE A 34 -6.16 -1.92 -3.84
N GLU A 35 -5.03 -1.23 -3.64
CA GLU A 35 -4.74 0.07 -4.25
C GLU A 35 -4.57 -0.03 -5.78
N SER A 36 -3.91 -1.09 -6.27
CA SER A 36 -3.68 -1.29 -7.70
C SER A 36 -4.75 -2.13 -8.40
N GLY A 37 -5.72 -2.67 -7.65
CA GLY A 37 -6.67 -3.65 -8.16
C GLY A 37 -5.96 -4.87 -8.76
N TRP A 38 -5.09 -5.51 -7.98
CA TRP A 38 -4.24 -6.65 -8.41
C TRP A 38 -3.34 -6.30 -9.60
N GLY A 39 -2.73 -5.13 -9.56
CA GLY A 39 -1.82 -4.61 -10.58
C GLY A 39 -2.49 -4.05 -11.83
N ARG A 40 -3.83 -4.12 -11.94
CA ARG A 40 -4.57 -3.67 -13.12
C ARG A 40 -4.52 -2.16 -13.34
N TYR A 41 -4.44 -1.40 -12.24
CA TYR A 41 -4.48 0.06 -12.22
C TYR A 41 -3.18 0.67 -11.67
N THR A 42 -2.07 -0.04 -11.83
CA THR A 42 -0.74 0.46 -11.48
C THR A 42 -0.46 1.78 -12.21
N ILE A 43 0.03 2.77 -11.49
CA ILE A 43 0.41 4.06 -12.07
C ILE A 43 1.88 4.00 -12.49
N GLY A 44 2.16 4.30 -13.75
CA GLY A 44 3.45 3.99 -14.35
C GLY A 44 3.70 2.49 -14.33
N ASP A 45 4.93 2.09 -14.00
CA ASP A 45 5.31 0.68 -13.99
C ASP A 45 5.18 0.00 -12.61
N TYR A 46 5.35 0.77 -11.52
CA TYR A 46 5.51 0.20 -10.18
C TYR A 46 4.78 0.93 -9.05
N ASN A 47 4.05 2.02 -9.31
CA ASN A 47 3.27 2.68 -8.26
C ASN A 47 1.96 1.93 -7.99
N ILE A 48 2.10 0.81 -7.29
CA ILE A 48 1.03 -0.12 -6.91
C ILE A 48 0.30 0.31 -5.61
N PHE A 49 0.77 1.38 -4.97
CA PHE A 49 0.23 1.90 -3.70
C PHE A 49 -0.54 3.22 -3.86
N GLY A 50 -0.62 3.77 -5.07
CA GLY A 50 -1.28 5.05 -5.33
C GLY A 50 -0.57 6.24 -4.66
N ARG A 51 0.75 6.17 -4.47
CA ARG A 51 1.53 7.18 -3.74
C ARG A 51 1.58 8.49 -4.50
N LYS A 52 1.05 9.56 -3.90
CA LYS A 52 1.15 10.92 -4.43
C LYS A 52 2.58 11.44 -4.32
N ALA A 53 2.99 12.25 -5.29
CA ALA A 53 4.31 12.85 -5.34
C ALA A 53 4.40 14.09 -4.41
N ALA A 54 5.48 14.18 -3.66
CA ALA A 54 5.88 15.35 -2.91
C ALA A 54 6.89 16.20 -3.71
N ALA A 55 7.28 17.34 -3.14
CA ALA A 55 8.28 18.20 -3.76
C ALA A 55 9.62 17.45 -3.92
N GLY A 56 10.11 17.34 -5.16
CA GLY A 56 11.37 16.68 -5.49
C GLY A 56 11.25 15.23 -5.95
N ASP A 57 10.07 14.61 -5.84
CA ASP A 57 9.83 13.29 -6.41
C ASP A 57 9.75 13.34 -7.95
N LEU A 58 10.19 12.28 -8.62
CA LEU A 58 9.82 12.02 -10.00
C LEU A 58 8.33 11.63 -10.04
N PHE A 59 7.56 12.23 -10.96
CA PHE A 59 6.11 12.03 -10.99
C PHE A 59 5.54 11.96 -12.41
N THR A 60 4.32 11.42 -12.49
CA THR A 60 3.43 11.57 -13.63
C THR A 60 2.11 12.20 -13.18
N GLU A 61 1.45 12.93 -14.08
CA GLU A 61 0.12 13.47 -13.84
C GLU A 61 -0.92 12.47 -14.32
N VAL A 62 -1.85 12.11 -13.43
CA VAL A 62 -2.92 11.15 -13.71
C VAL A 62 -4.25 11.77 -13.35
N ARG A 63 -5.24 11.59 -14.23
CA ARG A 63 -6.63 11.91 -13.89
C ARG A 63 -7.15 10.85 -12.94
N THR A 64 -7.47 11.25 -11.71
CA THR A 64 -8.00 10.39 -10.65
C THR A 64 -9.36 10.90 -10.16
N GLN A 65 -10.03 10.11 -9.32
CA GLN A 65 -11.26 10.48 -8.66
C GLN A 65 -11.01 10.61 -7.16
N GLU A 66 -11.37 11.74 -6.58
CA GLU A 66 -11.22 12.03 -5.15
C GLU A 66 -12.58 12.30 -4.53
N TYR A 67 -12.77 11.88 -3.28
CA TYR A 67 -13.96 12.21 -2.52
C TYR A 67 -13.75 13.50 -1.74
N TYR A 68 -14.46 14.56 -2.14
CA TYR A 68 -14.51 15.83 -1.40
C TYR A 68 -15.93 16.07 -0.91
N ASN A 69 -16.10 16.23 0.42
CA ASN A 69 -17.40 16.53 1.05
C ASN A 69 -18.54 15.56 0.66
N GLY A 70 -18.23 14.28 0.41
CA GLY A 70 -19.21 13.27 0.02
C GLY A 70 -19.49 13.17 -1.48
N GLU A 71 -18.84 13.99 -2.31
CA GLU A 71 -18.95 13.96 -3.77
C GLU A 71 -17.66 13.45 -4.42
N LEU A 72 -17.81 12.67 -5.49
CA LEU A 72 -16.70 12.14 -6.27
C LEU A 72 -16.32 13.16 -7.37
N VAL A 73 -15.12 13.74 -7.27
CA VAL A 73 -14.62 14.77 -8.19
C VAL A 73 -13.47 14.21 -9.01
N SER A 74 -13.51 14.42 -10.32
CA SER A 74 -12.35 14.14 -11.18
C SER A 74 -11.32 15.26 -11.06
N ILE A 75 -10.11 14.92 -10.64
CA ILE A 75 -8.98 15.85 -10.60
C ILE A 75 -7.79 15.29 -11.37
N VAL A 76 -6.82 16.15 -11.71
CA VAL A 76 -5.49 15.71 -12.12
C VAL A 76 -4.59 15.84 -10.90
N ASP A 77 -3.94 14.75 -10.52
CA ASP A 77 -3.01 14.71 -9.39
C ASP A 77 -1.66 14.12 -9.81
N LYS A 78 -0.64 14.36 -9.01
CA LYS A 78 0.74 13.92 -9.25
C LYS A 78 1.02 12.68 -8.44
N PHE A 79 1.41 11.60 -9.14
CA PHE A 79 1.75 10.33 -8.54
C PHE A 79 3.22 10.01 -8.76
N LYS A 80 3.87 9.44 -7.74
CA LYS A 80 5.28 9.06 -7.79
C LYS A 80 5.53 8.06 -8.93
N LEU A 81 6.67 8.20 -9.60
CA LEU A 81 7.24 7.19 -10.48
C LEU A 81 8.41 6.51 -9.75
N TYR A 82 8.47 5.19 -9.87
CA TYR A 82 9.54 4.38 -9.29
C TYR A 82 10.31 3.70 -10.41
N SER A 83 11.60 3.42 -10.17
CA SER A 83 12.45 2.74 -11.15
C SER A 83 12.36 1.22 -11.05
N SER A 84 11.92 0.71 -9.90
CA SER A 84 11.77 -0.71 -9.61
C SER A 84 10.59 -0.98 -8.66
N LEU A 85 10.21 -2.25 -8.58
CA LEU A 85 9.25 -2.74 -7.60
C LEU A 85 9.76 -2.54 -6.16
N GLU A 86 11.04 -2.80 -5.94
CA GLU A 86 11.71 -2.62 -4.66
C GLU A 86 11.65 -1.18 -4.16
N ASP A 87 11.86 -0.19 -5.04
CA ASP A 87 11.74 1.24 -4.68
C ASP A 87 10.32 1.58 -4.19
N ALA A 88 9.30 1.02 -4.82
CA ALA A 88 7.90 1.26 -4.44
C ALA A 88 7.58 0.65 -3.07
N ILE A 89 8.05 -0.59 -2.82
CA ILE A 89 7.90 -1.27 -1.53
C ILE A 89 8.68 -0.53 -0.42
N GLU A 90 9.91 -0.11 -0.71
CA GLU A 90 10.74 0.63 0.24
C GLU A 90 10.10 1.98 0.59
N ASP A 91 9.59 2.74 -0.39
CA ASP A 91 8.85 3.98 -0.12
C ASP A 91 7.57 3.75 0.70
N TRP A 92 6.88 2.61 0.53
CA TRP A 92 5.77 2.22 1.41
C TRP A 92 6.26 1.92 2.84
N CYS A 93 7.37 1.21 3.02
CA CYS A 93 7.95 0.98 4.35
C CYS A 93 8.39 2.29 5.01
N LEU A 94 9.01 3.20 4.26
CA LEU A 94 9.45 4.51 4.73
C LEU A 94 8.26 5.38 5.15
N LEU A 95 7.17 5.36 4.39
CA LEU A 95 5.92 6.02 4.78
C LEU A 95 5.48 5.60 6.19
N LEU A 96 5.40 4.30 6.45
CA LEU A 96 4.90 3.81 7.74
C LEU A 96 5.88 4.04 8.90
N THR A 97 7.18 4.10 8.62
CA THR A 97 8.24 4.15 9.64
C THR A 97 8.85 5.53 9.87
N GLN A 98 8.63 6.49 8.97
CA GLN A 98 9.22 7.83 9.06
C GLN A 98 8.19 8.95 9.11
N GLU A 99 7.01 8.78 8.50
CA GLU A 99 6.01 9.85 8.54
C GLU A 99 5.38 9.95 9.94
N PRO A 100 5.46 11.12 10.61
CA PRO A 100 5.05 11.25 12.01
C PRO A 100 3.61 10.84 12.30
N VAL A 101 2.73 10.93 11.28
CA VAL A 101 1.33 10.54 11.41
C VAL A 101 1.16 9.03 11.62
N TYR A 102 2.05 8.21 11.03
CA TYR A 102 2.04 6.76 11.13
C TYR A 102 2.83 6.29 12.35
N VAL A 103 4.06 6.78 12.53
CA VAL A 103 4.98 6.36 13.61
C VAL A 103 4.36 6.45 15.01
N LYS A 104 3.55 7.47 15.25
CA LYS A 104 2.92 7.67 16.57
C LYS A 104 1.79 6.68 16.90
N HIS A 105 1.30 5.96 15.90
CA HIS A 105 0.13 5.08 16.05
C HIS A 105 0.46 3.62 15.72
N ILE A 106 1.35 3.36 14.76
CA ILE A 106 1.67 1.99 14.37
C ILE A 106 2.38 1.28 15.52
N ASP A 107 1.71 0.26 16.04
CA ASP A 107 2.23 -0.68 17.02
C ASP A 107 2.31 -2.07 16.37
N ASN A 108 3.49 -2.70 16.46
CA ASN A 108 3.79 -3.99 15.83
C ASN A 108 3.48 -5.18 16.76
N THR A 109 2.46 -5.05 17.63
CA THR A 109 2.09 -6.08 18.60
C THR A 109 1.40 -7.28 17.94
N SER A 110 0.32 -7.04 17.20
CA SER A 110 -0.38 -8.07 16.43
C SER A 110 -0.77 -7.55 15.05
N LEU A 111 -0.89 -8.45 14.07
CA LEU A 111 -1.33 -8.10 12.71
C LEU A 111 -2.68 -7.37 12.71
N GLU A 112 -3.64 -7.84 13.51
CA GLU A 112 -4.97 -7.21 13.59
C GLU A 112 -4.87 -5.80 14.17
N THR A 113 -4.16 -5.62 15.30
CA THR A 113 -3.95 -4.31 15.92
C THR A 113 -3.20 -3.35 14.98
N PHE A 114 -2.22 -3.86 14.25
CA PHE A 114 -1.47 -3.11 13.25
C PHE A 114 -2.42 -2.57 12.16
N VAL A 115 -3.24 -3.45 11.56
CA VAL A 115 -4.16 -3.07 10.49
C VAL A 115 -5.25 -2.11 10.98
N GLN A 116 -5.83 -2.36 12.16
CA GLN A 116 -6.84 -1.49 12.75
C GLN A 116 -6.30 -0.07 13.00
N THR A 117 -5.02 0.04 13.35
CA THR A 117 -4.40 1.34 13.60
C THR A 117 -3.95 2.04 12.32
N LEU A 118 -3.43 1.29 11.34
CA LEU A 118 -2.99 1.80 10.05
C LEU A 118 -4.15 2.34 9.21
N ALA A 119 -5.23 1.57 9.11
CA ALA A 119 -6.29 1.81 8.14
C ALA A 119 -6.92 3.21 8.17
N PRO A 120 -7.34 3.77 9.33
CA PRO A 120 -7.97 5.09 9.36
C PRO A 120 -7.00 6.24 9.07
N ILE A 121 -5.70 5.99 9.11
CA ILE A 121 -4.66 6.97 8.76
C ILE A 121 -4.40 6.92 7.24
N TYR A 122 -4.39 5.72 6.67
CA TYR A 122 -4.06 5.49 5.27
C TYR A 122 -5.23 5.84 4.33
N ALA A 123 -6.46 5.48 4.69
CA ALA A 123 -7.63 5.65 3.85
C ALA A 123 -8.84 6.19 4.63
N THR A 124 -9.69 6.95 3.94
CA THR A 124 -10.95 7.46 4.50
C THR A 124 -12.07 6.43 4.47
N ASN A 125 -11.90 5.30 3.76
CA ASN A 125 -12.86 4.22 3.69
C ASN A 125 -12.99 3.53 5.07
N PRO A 126 -14.17 3.55 5.73
CA PRO A 126 -14.35 2.94 7.05
C PRO A 126 -14.19 1.41 7.05
N ASN A 127 -14.29 0.76 5.89
CA ASN A 127 -14.12 -0.69 5.75
C ASN A 127 -12.67 -1.10 5.45
N TYR A 128 -11.74 -0.14 5.32
CA TYR A 128 -10.39 -0.44 4.79
C TYR A 128 -9.61 -1.47 5.63
N ALA A 129 -9.69 -1.41 6.96
CA ALA A 129 -9.10 -2.43 7.83
C ALA A 129 -9.67 -3.83 7.55
N ARG A 130 -11.00 -3.92 7.38
CA ARG A 130 -11.68 -5.17 7.05
C ARG A 130 -11.23 -5.68 5.68
N ASP A 131 -11.12 -4.82 4.69
CA ASP A 131 -10.72 -5.18 3.33
C ASP A 131 -9.28 -5.73 3.31
N ILE A 132 -8.37 -5.13 4.06
CA ILE A 132 -6.99 -5.64 4.25
C ILE A 132 -7.04 -7.03 4.89
N LEU A 133 -7.71 -7.20 6.04
CA LEU A 133 -7.75 -8.48 6.76
C LEU A 133 -8.39 -9.60 5.93
N LEU A 134 -9.46 -9.30 5.18
CA LEU A 134 -10.09 -10.25 4.28
C LEU A 134 -9.17 -10.64 3.13
N THR A 135 -8.45 -9.67 2.56
CA THR A 135 -7.48 -9.94 1.49
C THR A 135 -6.33 -10.82 1.99
N ILE A 136 -5.81 -10.55 3.20
CA ILE A 136 -4.79 -11.39 3.84
C ILE A 136 -5.30 -12.82 4.05
N ALA A 137 -6.50 -12.97 4.64
CA ALA A 137 -7.05 -14.28 4.96
C ALA A 137 -7.39 -15.10 3.70
N ALA A 138 -8.02 -14.48 2.70
CA ALA A 138 -8.45 -15.17 1.47
C ALA A 138 -7.27 -15.71 0.65
N ASN A 139 -6.10 -15.06 0.75
CA ASN A 139 -4.90 -15.40 -0.02
C ASN A 139 -3.78 -15.97 0.86
N GLN A 140 -4.07 -16.28 2.13
CA GLN A 140 -3.12 -16.88 3.09
C GLN A 140 -1.81 -16.08 3.20
N LEU A 141 -1.87 -14.75 3.17
CA LEU A 141 -0.67 -13.91 3.02
C LEU A 141 0.25 -13.91 4.23
N THR A 142 -0.22 -14.37 5.41
CA THR A 142 0.61 -14.46 6.62
C THR A 142 1.80 -15.40 6.47
N GLN A 143 1.78 -16.31 5.49
CA GLN A 143 2.93 -17.16 5.16
C GLN A 143 4.17 -16.36 4.71
N TYR A 144 4.00 -15.09 4.35
CA TYR A 144 5.06 -14.18 3.94
C TYR A 144 5.59 -13.30 5.08
N ASP A 145 5.02 -13.38 6.28
CA ASP A 145 5.43 -12.52 7.41
C ASP A 145 6.66 -13.06 8.17
N ASP A 146 6.95 -14.36 8.04
CA ASP A 146 8.12 -15.02 8.64
C ASP A 146 9.38 -14.87 7.80
#